data_AF-A0A7S3XM34-F1
#
_entry.id   AF-A0A7S3XM34-F1
#
_cell.length_a   1.000
_cell.length_b   1.000
_cell.length_c   1.000
_cell.angle_alpha   90.00
_cell.angle_beta   90.00
_cell.angle_gamma   90.00
#
_symmetry.space_group_name_H-M   'P 1'
#
loop_
_entity.id
_entity.type
_entity.pdbx_description
1 polymer ?
#
loop_
_entity_poly.entity_id
_entity_poly.type
_entity_poly.pdbx_seq_one_letter_code
_entity_poly.pdbx_strand_id
1 'polypeptide(L)'
;MFPQQLLQDEDKTPLRGEAARGALKKFIKVHIIDPRELQFKAISRGFYLNNSLNVGPLLEMCQSPKELRLLLSGEETFGAARLMEVIHFRGFEDKPAQKGFFFDVLRDMCDRERRLFLRFATGLPALPALVEPSGEVYLTAR
;
A
#
# COMPACT_ATOMS: atom_id res chain seq x y z
N MET A 1 11.42 18.86 9.95
CA MET A 1 10.67 19.72 10.90
C MET A 1 9.28 19.12 11.04
N PHE A 2 9.01 18.42 12.15
CA PHE A 2 7.69 17.82 12.42
C PHE A 2 6.66 18.91 12.74
N PRO A 3 5.35 18.70 12.52
CA PRO A 3 4.36 19.76 12.61
C PRO A 3 3.93 19.99 14.06
N GLN A 4 4.79 20.62 14.86
CA GLN A 4 4.38 21.21 16.14
C GLN A 4 3.66 22.57 15.94
N GLN A 5 3.74 23.16 14.75
CA GLN A 5 3.20 24.49 14.44
C GLN A 5 1.74 24.49 13.94
N LEU A 6 1.14 23.33 13.67
CA LEU A 6 -0.29 23.24 13.33
C LEU A 6 -1.22 23.12 14.56
N LEU A 7 -0.64 23.14 15.76
CA LEU A 7 -1.34 23.05 17.04
C LEU A 7 -1.15 24.29 17.92
N GLN A 8 -0.57 25.36 17.36
CA GLN A 8 -0.30 26.66 18.03
C GLN A 8 -1.31 27.76 17.66
N ASP A 9 -2.54 27.40 17.26
CA ASP A 9 -3.65 28.34 17.36
C ASP A 9 -4.36 28.11 18.70
N GLU A 10 -4.39 29.17 19.51
CA GLU A 10 -4.84 29.25 20.90
C GLU A 10 -6.37 29.18 21.08
N ASP A 11 -7.10 28.50 20.19
CA ASP A 11 -8.54 28.35 20.34
C ASP A 11 -8.99 26.95 19.90
N LYS A 12 -8.66 25.96 20.72
CA LYS A 12 -8.89 24.53 20.42
C LYS A 12 -10.33 24.13 20.67
N THR A 13 -11.26 24.69 19.90
CA THR A 13 -12.49 23.95 19.63
C THR A 13 -12.12 22.75 18.75
N PRO A 14 -12.46 21.51 19.16
CA PRO A 14 -12.16 20.34 18.35
C PRO A 14 -12.91 20.47 17.02
N LEU A 15 -12.17 20.51 15.92
CA LEU A 15 -12.75 20.44 14.59
C LEU A 15 -13.54 19.13 14.48
N ARG A 16 -14.83 19.23 14.15
CA ARG A 16 -15.74 18.09 14.01
C ARG A 16 -16.33 18.02 12.61
N GLY A 17 -16.69 16.81 12.18
CA GLY A 17 -17.41 16.58 10.94
C GLY A 17 -16.68 17.13 9.71
N GLU A 18 -17.37 17.99 8.95
CA GLU A 18 -16.85 18.53 7.69
C GLU A 18 -15.65 19.46 7.87
N ALA A 19 -15.58 20.21 8.98
CA ALA A 19 -14.46 21.11 9.26
C ALA A 19 -13.15 20.32 9.47
N ALA A 20 -13.22 19.18 10.17
CA ALA A 20 -12.08 18.27 10.32
C ALA A 20 -11.65 17.65 8.98
N ARG A 21 -12.62 17.25 8.14
CA ARG A 21 -12.33 16.73 6.80
C ARG A 21 -11.66 17.79 5.91
N GLY A 22 -12.12 19.04 5.98
CA GLY A 22 -11.55 20.16 5.26
C GLY A 22 -10.10 20.45 5.69
N ALA A 23 -9.87 20.49 7.01
CA ALA A 23 -8.52 20.67 7.56
C ALA A 23 -7.58 19.53 7.16
N LEU A 24 -8.04 18.27 7.22
CA LEU A 24 -7.25 17.12 6.79
C LEU A 24 -6.90 17.18 5.29
N LYS A 25 -7.86 17.55 4.42
CA LYS A 25 -7.61 17.75 2.99
C LYS A 25 -6.55 18.82 2.74
N LYS A 26 -6.65 19.96 3.44
CA LYS A 26 -5.67 21.05 3.35
C LYS A 26 -4.29 20.59 3.82
N PHE A 27 -4.22 19.87 4.93
CA PHE A 27 -2.98 19.30 5.44
C PHE A 27 -2.32 18.34 4.45
N ILE A 28 -3.08 17.39 3.91
CA ILE A 28 -2.59 16.45 2.89
C ILE A 28 -2.05 17.20 1.67
N LYS A 29 -2.78 18.21 1.18
CA LYS A 29 -2.34 19.01 0.05
C LYS A 29 -0.99 19.69 0.32
N VAL A 30 -0.92 20.48 1.39
CA VAL A 30 0.26 21.32 1.72
C VAL A 30 1.50 20.48 2.04
N HIS A 31 1.35 19.34 2.71
CA HIS A 31 2.50 18.59 3.22
C HIS A 31 2.84 17.33 2.41
N ILE A 32 1.90 16.79 1.63
CA ILE A 32 2.10 15.55 0.88
C ILE A 32 2.18 15.84 -0.62
N ILE A 33 1.29 16.68 -1.15
CA ILE A 33 1.12 16.89 -2.59
C ILE A 33 2.02 18.04 -3.09
N ASP A 34 1.82 19.25 -2.57
CA ASP A 34 2.47 20.47 -3.06
C ASP A 34 4.02 20.36 -3.08
N PRO A 35 4.69 19.79 -2.05
CA PRO A 35 6.15 19.66 -2.06
C PRO A 35 6.69 18.72 -3.13
N ARG A 36 5.83 17.88 -3.72
CA ARG A 36 6.19 16.84 -4.71
C ARG A 36 5.60 17.11 -6.09
N GLU A 37 4.91 18.24 -6.29
CA GLU A 37 4.15 18.51 -7.50
C GLU A 37 5.04 18.51 -8.76
N LEU A 38 6.24 19.08 -8.67
CA LEU A 38 7.19 19.12 -9.77
C LEU A 38 7.72 17.72 -10.13
N GLN A 39 7.98 16.89 -9.13
CA GLN A 39 8.42 15.50 -9.31
C GLN A 39 7.30 14.67 -9.93
N PHE A 40 6.06 14.82 -9.47
CA PHE A 40 4.90 14.15 -10.08
C PHE A 40 4.70 14.57 -11.54
N LYS A 41 4.84 15.87 -11.85
CA LYS A 41 4.78 16.37 -13.23
C LYS A 41 5.89 15.78 -14.10
N ALA A 42 7.13 15.72 -13.61
CA ALA A 42 8.26 15.15 -14.33
C ALA A 42 8.09 13.64 -14.58
N ILE A 43 7.68 12.87 -13.56
CA ILE A 43 7.40 11.44 -13.68
C ILE A 43 6.27 11.18 -14.68
N SER A 44 5.16 11.91 -14.55
CA SER A 44 4.02 11.78 -15.47
C SER A 44 4.47 12.08 -16.89
N ARG A 45 5.21 13.18 -17.09
CA ARG A 45 5.76 13.56 -18.39
C ARG A 45 6.62 12.44 -18.97
N GLY A 46 7.56 11.88 -18.21
CA GLY A 46 8.41 10.77 -18.66
C GLY A 46 7.62 9.49 -18.95
N PHE A 47 6.58 9.20 -18.16
CA PHE A 47 5.72 8.03 -18.35
C PHE A 47 4.90 8.15 -19.65
N TYR A 48 4.32 9.32 -19.95
CA TYR A 48 3.52 9.54 -21.16
C TYR A 48 4.36 9.76 -22.43
N LEU A 49 5.56 10.35 -22.35
CA LEU A 49 6.38 10.74 -23.51
C LEU A 49 7.46 9.72 -23.88
N ASN A 50 7.43 8.51 -23.32
CA ASN A 50 8.43 7.51 -23.71
C ASN A 50 8.23 7.15 -25.19
N ASN A 51 9.14 7.62 -26.06
CA ASN A 51 8.99 7.66 -27.53
C ASN A 51 8.85 6.30 -28.23
N SER A 52 8.92 5.20 -27.48
CA SER A 52 8.83 3.82 -27.98
C SER A 52 7.49 3.14 -27.65
N LEU A 53 6.70 3.68 -26.70
CA LEU A 53 5.41 3.14 -26.28
C LEU A 53 4.51 4.29 -25.80
N ASN A 54 3.53 4.67 -26.62
CA ASN A 54 2.47 5.55 -26.17
C ASN A 54 1.56 4.78 -25.20
N VAL A 55 1.83 4.91 -23.90
CA VAL A 55 1.06 4.25 -22.83
C VAL A 55 -0.24 4.97 -22.49
N GLY A 56 -0.51 6.16 -23.07
CA GLY A 56 -1.73 6.93 -22.82
C GLY A 56 -3.02 6.14 -23.04
N PRO A 57 -3.23 5.52 -24.22
CA PRO A 57 -4.39 4.67 -24.48
C PRO A 57 -4.51 3.47 -23.53
N LEU A 58 -3.38 2.91 -23.08
CA LEU A 58 -3.36 1.75 -22.18
C LEU A 58 -3.73 2.15 -20.74
N LEU A 59 -3.36 3.36 -20.32
CA LEU A 59 -3.81 3.95 -19.07
C LEU A 59 -5.30 4.29 -19.09
N GLU A 60 -5.84 4.76 -20.22
CA GLU A 60 -7.28 5.00 -20.38
C GLU A 60 -8.12 3.72 -20.28
N MET A 61 -7.56 2.57 -20.66
CA MET A 61 -8.20 1.27 -20.46
C MET A 61 -8.23 0.84 -18.99
N CYS A 62 -7.35 1.38 -18.13
CA CYS A 62 -7.36 1.11 -16.70
C CYS A 62 -8.42 2.00 -16.02
N GLN A 63 -9.60 1.44 -15.77
CA GLN A 63 -10.76 2.15 -15.19
C GLN A 63 -10.60 2.45 -13.71
N SER A 64 -9.62 1.84 -13.03
CA SER A 64 -9.36 2.07 -11.62
C SER A 64 -7.86 2.13 -11.27
N PRO A 65 -7.48 2.87 -10.21
CA PRO A 65 -6.12 2.83 -9.68
C PRO A 65 -5.66 1.42 -9.26
N LYS A 66 -6.60 0.50 -9.02
CA LYS A 66 -6.31 -0.89 -8.68
C LYS A 66 -5.82 -1.68 -9.89
N GLU A 67 -6.40 -1.44 -11.07
CA GLU A 67 -5.98 -2.05 -12.34
C GLU A 67 -4.61 -1.54 -12.77
N LEU A 68 -4.38 -0.24 -12.70
CA LEU A 68 -3.07 0.34 -13.02
C LEU A 68 -1.96 -0.26 -12.15
N ARG A 69 -2.22 -0.43 -10.84
CA ARG A 69 -1.27 -1.10 -9.95
C ARG A 69 -1.05 -2.56 -10.33
N LEU A 70 -2.10 -3.29 -10.67
CA LEU A 70 -1.98 -4.69 -11.12
C LEU A 70 -1.14 -4.78 -12.40
N LEU A 71 -1.36 -3.88 -13.36
CA LEU A 71 -0.59 -3.80 -14.59
C LEU A 71 0.90 -3.56 -14.32
N LEU A 72 1.23 -2.64 -13.40
CA LEU A 72 2.61 -2.28 -13.09
C LEU A 72 3.32 -3.30 -12.21
N SER A 73 2.60 -3.93 -11.27
CA SER A 73 3.17 -4.83 -10.26
C SER A 73 3.06 -6.31 -10.63
N GLY A 74 2.31 -6.66 -11.67
CA GLY A 74 1.93 -8.03 -12.00
C GLY A 74 0.88 -8.60 -11.04
N GLU A 75 0.34 -9.77 -11.40
CA GLU A 75 -0.53 -10.53 -10.53
C GLU A 75 0.31 -11.48 -9.68
N GLU A 76 0.57 -11.10 -8.43
CA GLU A 76 1.17 -12.02 -7.48
C GLU A 76 0.07 -12.90 -6.88
N THR A 77 0.14 -14.21 -7.17
CA THR A 77 -0.69 -15.23 -6.53
C THR A 77 0.07 -15.77 -5.32
N PHE A 78 -0.49 -15.61 -4.13
CA PHE A 78 0.03 -16.24 -2.93
C PHE A 78 -1.07 -17.09 -2.26
N GLY A 79 -0.71 -18.30 -1.87
CA GLY A 79 -1.61 -19.20 -1.14
C GLY A 79 -1.92 -18.67 0.26
N ALA A 80 -3.05 -19.12 0.82
CA ALA A 80 -3.41 -18.81 2.21
C ALA A 80 -2.29 -19.19 3.20
N ALA A 81 -1.58 -20.29 2.95
CA ALA A 81 -0.48 -20.75 3.79
C ALA A 81 0.60 -19.68 4.02
N ARG A 82 1.02 -18.98 2.95
CA ARG A 82 2.03 -17.90 3.05
C ARG A 82 1.56 -16.71 3.89
N LEU A 83 0.26 -16.36 3.82
CA LEU A 83 -0.30 -15.33 4.70
C LEU A 83 -0.28 -15.79 6.16
N MET A 84 -0.65 -17.04 6.40
CA MET A 84 -0.76 -17.59 7.75
C MET A 84 0.60 -17.62 8.47
N GLU A 85 1.69 -17.87 7.75
CA GLU A 85 3.07 -17.87 8.28
C GLU A 85 3.49 -16.52 8.88
N VAL A 86 2.99 -15.41 8.31
CA VAL A 86 3.42 -14.05 8.69
C VAL A 86 2.43 -13.35 9.65
N ILE A 87 1.29 -13.97 9.93
CA ILE A 87 0.25 -13.37 10.78
C ILE A 87 0.52 -13.69 12.25
N HIS A 88 0.76 -12.63 13.01
CA HIS A 88 0.89 -12.68 14.46
C HIS A 88 -0.29 -11.99 15.12
N PHE A 89 -0.93 -12.69 16.06
CA PHE A 89 -2.02 -12.14 16.85
C PHE A 89 -1.48 -11.50 18.12
N ARG A 90 -1.91 -10.27 18.40
CA ARG A 90 -1.63 -9.56 19.65
C ARG A 90 -2.94 -9.28 20.38
N GLY A 91 -3.05 -9.67 21.65
CA GLY A 91 -4.28 -9.50 22.45
C GLY A 91 -5.35 -10.58 22.21
N PHE A 92 -4.97 -11.69 21.57
CA PHE A 92 -5.82 -12.87 21.33
C PHE A 92 -5.16 -14.15 21.83
N GLU A 93 -4.17 -14.06 22.71
CA GLU A 93 -3.37 -15.17 23.24
C GLU A 93 -4.28 -16.33 23.68
N ASP A 94 -5.29 -16.04 24.49
CA ASP A 94 -6.24 -17.01 25.06
C ASP A 94 -7.48 -17.29 24.19
N LYS A 95 -7.44 -16.94 22.90
CA LYS A 95 -8.58 -16.99 21.97
C LYS A 95 -8.33 -17.92 20.76
N PRO A 96 -8.10 -19.24 21.00
CA PRO A 96 -7.75 -20.18 19.93
C PRO A 96 -8.89 -20.37 18.91
N ALA A 97 -10.15 -20.33 19.35
CA ALA A 97 -11.30 -20.48 18.45
C ALA A 97 -11.42 -19.32 17.45
N GLN A 98 -11.23 -18.07 17.90
CA GLN A 98 -11.26 -16.91 17.01
C GLN A 98 -10.08 -16.90 16.03
N LYS A 99 -8.88 -17.31 16.49
CA LYS A 99 -7.72 -17.47 15.62
C LYS A 99 -7.95 -18.54 14.55
N GLY A 100 -8.51 -19.69 14.96
CA GLY A 100 -8.88 -20.78 14.05
C GLY A 100 -9.87 -20.31 12.99
N PHE A 101 -10.98 -19.70 13.42
CA PHE A 101 -12.01 -19.16 12.52
C PHE A 101 -11.42 -18.14 11.54
N PHE A 102 -10.54 -17.24 12.00
CA PHE A 102 -9.88 -16.28 11.13
C PHE A 102 -9.03 -16.96 10.04
N PHE A 103 -8.29 -18.00 10.40
CA PHE A 103 -7.50 -18.77 9.43
C PHE A 103 -8.34 -19.66 8.51
N ASP A 104 -9.50 -20.12 8.96
CA ASP A 104 -10.47 -20.82 8.10
C ASP A 104 -11.01 -19.86 7.03
N VAL A 105 -11.43 -18.66 7.43
CA VAL A 105 -11.88 -17.61 6.50
C VAL A 105 -10.78 -17.27 5.49
N LEU A 106 -9.52 -17.14 5.91
CA LEU A 106 -8.41 -16.87 4.99
C LEU A 106 -8.16 -18.00 3.98
N ARG A 107 -8.41 -19.26 4.38
CA ARG A 107 -8.31 -20.42 3.48
C ARG A 107 -9.44 -20.45 2.46
N ASP A 108 -10.64 -20.06 2.87
CA ASP A 108 -11.83 -20.06 2.01
C ASP A 108 -11.82 -18.90 0.99
N MET A 109 -11.05 -17.83 1.26
CA MET A 109 -10.90 -16.72 0.32
C MET A 109 -10.27 -17.16 -1.01
N CYS A 110 -10.82 -16.66 -2.13
CA CYS A 110 -10.15 -16.76 -3.42
C CYS A 110 -8.90 -15.85 -3.47
N ASP A 111 -8.06 -16.02 -4.49
CA ASP A 111 -6.82 -15.22 -4.64
C ASP A 111 -7.09 -13.71 -4.68
N ARG A 112 -8.19 -13.31 -5.32
CA ARG A 112 -8.63 -11.91 -5.38
C ARG A 112 -8.94 -11.35 -4.00
N GLU A 113 -9.65 -12.11 -3.16
CA GLU A 113 -10.01 -11.69 -1.81
C GLU A 113 -8.79 -11.62 -0.90
N ARG A 114 -7.89 -12.61 -0.97
CA ARG A 114 -6.63 -12.59 -0.23
C ARG A 114 -5.76 -11.37 -0.56
N ARG A 115 -5.71 -10.97 -1.84
CA ARG A 115 -5.03 -9.72 -2.25
C ARG A 115 -5.70 -8.47 -1.70
N LEU A 116 -7.03 -8.42 -1.69
CA LEU A 116 -7.76 -7.29 -1.09
C LEU A 116 -7.54 -7.22 0.42
N PHE A 117 -7.53 -8.36 1.10
CA PHE A 117 -7.19 -8.47 2.52
C PHE A 117 -5.76 -7.95 2.78
N LEU A 118 -4.77 -8.42 2.02
CA LEU A 118 -3.38 -7.97 2.18
C LEU A 118 -3.24 -6.46 1.99
N ARG A 119 -3.89 -5.90 0.96
CA ARG A 119 -3.93 -4.45 0.71
C ARG A 119 -4.60 -3.69 1.83
N PHE A 120 -5.69 -4.21 2.38
CA PHE A 120 -6.38 -3.60 3.51
C PHE A 120 -5.49 -3.58 4.76
N ALA A 121 -4.81 -4.69 5.06
CA ALA A 121 -4.00 -4.83 6.25
C ALA A 121 -2.66 -4.07 6.18
N THR A 122 -2.01 -4.02 5.00
CA THR A 122 -0.63 -3.53 4.86
C THR A 122 -0.48 -2.32 3.92
N GLY A 123 -1.49 -2.03 3.11
CA GLY A 123 -1.39 -1.05 2.02
C GLY A 123 -0.60 -1.54 0.79
N LEU A 124 -0.01 -2.74 0.85
CA LEU A 124 0.82 -3.30 -0.21
C LEU A 124 0.02 -4.24 -1.13
N PRO A 125 0.36 -4.30 -2.43
CA PRO A 125 -0.34 -5.16 -3.39
C PRO A 125 0.13 -6.61 -3.37
N ALA A 126 1.25 -6.89 -2.70
CA ALA A 126 2.07 -8.09 -2.83
C ALA A 126 2.76 -8.39 -1.49
N LEU A 127 3.10 -9.66 -1.24
CA LEU A 127 3.92 -10.01 -0.08
C LEU A 127 5.37 -9.64 -0.39
N PRO A 128 6.14 -9.12 0.58
CA PRO A 128 7.57 -8.98 0.40
C PRO A 128 8.17 -10.35 0.04
N ALA A 129 9.12 -10.38 -0.89
CA ALA A 129 9.90 -11.59 -1.09
C ALA A 129 10.54 -11.97 0.25
N LEU A 130 10.19 -13.13 0.78
CA LEU A 130 10.93 -13.71 1.90
C LEU A 130 12.33 -13.95 1.36
N VAL A 131 13.28 -13.16 1.83
CA VAL A 131 14.70 -13.41 1.57
C VAL A 131 14.99 -14.74 2.26
N GLU A 132 15.05 -15.84 1.50
CA GLU A 132 15.70 -17.03 2.00
C GLU A 132 17.09 -16.60 2.47
N PRO A 133 17.54 -17.00 3.67
CA PRO A 133 18.86 -16.65 4.15
C PRO A 133 19.84 -17.09 3.07
N SER A 134 20.39 -16.12 2.36
CA SER A 134 21.24 -16.35 1.21
C SER A 134 22.39 -17.23 1.67
N GLY A 135 22.39 -18.48 1.22
CA GLY A 135 23.57 -19.32 1.28
C GLY A 135 24.71 -18.50 0.69
N GLU A 136 25.80 -18.41 1.46
CA GLU A 136 26.98 -17.61 1.15
C GLU A 136 27.38 -17.76 -0.32
N VAL A 137 27.16 -16.71 -1.11
CA VAL A 137 27.68 -16.63 -2.47
C VAL A 137 29.16 -16.27 -2.34
N TYR A 138 30.02 -17.29 -2.31
CA TYR A 138 31.45 -17.10 -2.47
C TYR A 138 31.71 -16.58 -3.88
N LEU A 139 32.02 -15.28 -4.00
CA LEU A 139 32.62 -14.72 -5.21
C LEU A 139 34.05 -15.27 -5.30
N THR A 140 34.23 -16.38 -6.00
CA THR A 140 35.57 -16.77 -6.45
C THR A 140 36.00 -15.79 -7.54
N ALA A 141 36.89 -14.87 -7.19
CA ALA A 141 37.63 -14.07 -8.15
C ALA A 141 38.46 -15.02 -9.04
N ARG A 142 38.30 -14.89 -10.36
CA ARG A 142 39.25 -15.40 -11.35
C ARG A 142 40.12 -14.25 -11.82
#